data_AF-A0A4Z0HGF0-F1
#
_entry.id   AF-A0A4Z0HGF0-F1
#
_cell.length_a   1.000
_cell.length_b   1.000
_cell.length_c   1.000
_cell.angle_alpha   90.00
_cell.angle_beta   90.00
_cell.angle_gamma   90.00
#
_symmetry.space_group_name_H-M   'P 1'
#
loop_
_entity.id
_entity.type
_entity.pdbx_description
1 polymer ?
#
loop_
_entity_poly.entity_id
_entity_poly.type
_entity_poly.pdbx_seq_one_letter_code
_entity_poly.pdbx_strand_id
1 'polypeptide(L)'
;MLFSGSPRASARLDELAEAVAMLQVLDALGELALPPDTPVARLAAYDARHRGGALVATLRAYLDHFGDVPAASRSLNVHANTFRYRLRRLREVCGIDLDAPDARLLAQLQLRLMSREADGDLEAGGS
;
A
#
# COMPACT_ATOMS: atom_id res chain seq x y z
N MET A 1 -19.81 -42.44 -16.85
CA MET A 1 -19.13 -41.20 -17.30
C MET A 1 -18.78 -40.39 -16.06
N LEU A 2 -17.51 -40.00 -15.93
CA LEU A 2 -16.86 -39.57 -14.69
C LEU A 2 -17.06 -38.07 -14.42
N PHE A 3 -17.41 -37.72 -13.17
CA PHE A 3 -17.32 -36.36 -12.63
C PHE A 3 -15.84 -36.00 -12.42
N SER A 4 -15.33 -35.07 -13.22
CA SER A 4 -14.01 -34.46 -13.01
C SER A 4 -14.11 -33.44 -11.88
N GLY A 5 -13.69 -33.82 -10.67
CA GLY A 5 -13.47 -32.87 -9.58
C GLY A 5 -12.23 -32.04 -9.87
N SER A 6 -12.39 -30.74 -10.09
CA SER A 6 -11.27 -29.80 -10.18
C SER A 6 -10.39 -29.91 -8.92
N PRO A 7 -9.05 -29.89 -9.04
CA PRO A 7 -8.19 -29.98 -7.88
C PRO A 7 -8.38 -28.72 -7.04
N ARG A 8 -8.94 -28.88 -5.85
CA ARG A 8 -8.89 -27.82 -4.83
C ARG A 8 -7.40 -27.65 -4.48
N ALA A 9 -6.82 -26.54 -4.89
CA ALA A 9 -5.46 -26.18 -4.54
C ALA A 9 -5.39 -25.96 -3.02
N SER A 10 -4.98 -27.01 -2.31
CA SER A 10 -4.64 -26.96 -0.89
C SER A 10 -3.26 -26.31 -0.78
N ALA A 11 -3.20 -24.97 -0.79
CA ALA A 11 -2.01 -24.29 -0.30
C ALA A 11 -1.81 -24.69 1.16
N ARG A 12 -0.62 -25.18 1.51
CA ARG A 12 -0.36 -25.56 2.89
C ARG A 12 -0.22 -24.30 3.74
N LEU A 13 -0.59 -24.41 5.01
CA LEU A 13 -0.68 -23.28 5.93
C LEU A 13 0.69 -22.64 6.21
N ASP A 14 1.78 -23.36 5.99
CA ASP A 14 3.17 -22.88 6.01
C ASP A 14 3.51 -22.00 4.79
N GLU A 15 3.01 -22.33 3.60
CA GLU A 15 3.15 -21.51 2.38
C GLU A 15 2.40 -20.17 2.47
N LEU A 16 1.41 -20.08 3.38
CA LEU A 16 0.58 -18.89 3.59
C LEU A 16 0.84 -18.20 4.95
N ALA A 17 1.72 -18.74 5.79
CA ALA A 17 1.91 -18.27 7.16
C ALA A 17 2.27 -16.78 7.22
N GLU A 18 3.12 -16.31 6.31
CA GLU A 18 3.53 -14.90 6.23
C GLU A 18 2.36 -13.98 5.85
N ALA A 19 1.56 -14.38 4.87
CA ALA A 19 0.39 -13.61 4.43
C ALA A 19 -0.68 -13.55 5.54
N VAL A 20 -0.95 -14.68 6.20
CA VAL A 20 -1.89 -14.76 7.32
C VAL A 20 -1.40 -13.93 8.50
N ALA A 21 -0.14 -14.05 8.89
CA ALA A 21 0.43 -13.25 9.98
C ALA A 21 0.36 -11.75 9.68
N MET A 22 0.63 -11.34 8.44
CA MET A 22 0.48 -9.95 8.03
C MET A 22 -0.97 -9.46 8.13
N LEU A 23 -1.95 -10.28 7.72
CA LEU A 23 -3.37 -9.93 7.88
C LEU A 23 -3.74 -9.75 9.35
N GLN A 24 -3.29 -10.65 10.23
CA GLN A 24 -3.51 -10.54 11.68
C GLN A 24 -2.90 -9.27 12.27
N VAL A 25 -1.69 -8.90 11.83
CA VAL A 25 -1.05 -7.64 12.23
C VAL A 25 -1.91 -6.45 11.77
N LEU A 26 -2.38 -6.45 10.53
CA LEU A 26 -3.22 -5.37 10.01
C LEU A 26 -4.58 -5.32 10.71
N ASP A 27 -5.18 -6.45 11.09
CA ASP A 27 -6.40 -6.49 11.90
C ASP A 27 -6.18 -5.85 13.27
N ALA A 28 -5.11 -6.24 13.96
CA ALA A 28 -4.77 -5.68 15.26
C ALA A 28 -4.50 -4.17 15.20
N LEU A 29 -3.93 -3.68 14.08
CA LEU A 29 -3.65 -2.27 13.86
C LEU A 29 -4.88 -1.47 13.40
N GLY A 30 -5.87 -2.09 12.75
CA GLY A 30 -7.09 -1.41 12.29
C GLY A 30 -7.91 -0.81 13.43
N GLU A 31 -7.83 -1.41 14.61
CA GLU A 31 -8.47 -0.92 15.83
C GLU A 31 -7.71 0.26 16.49
N LEU A 32 -6.49 0.57 16.01
CA LEU A 32 -5.67 1.64 16.56
C LEU A 32 -5.97 2.96 15.84
N ALA A 33 -6.38 3.98 16.60
CA ALA A 33 -6.50 5.34 16.10
C ALA A 33 -5.11 5.97 15.89
N LEU A 34 -4.62 5.95 14.65
CA LEU A 34 -3.43 6.72 14.27
C LEU A 34 -3.71 8.23 14.35
N PRO A 35 -2.69 9.06 14.60
CA PRO A 35 -2.85 10.51 14.51
C PRO A 35 -3.42 10.92 13.14
N PRO A 36 -4.42 11.81 13.10
CA PRO A 36 -5.12 12.16 11.86
C PRO A 36 -4.23 12.85 10.83
N ASP A 37 -3.11 13.45 11.28
CA ASP A 37 -2.18 14.20 10.43
C ASP A 37 -0.84 13.45 10.25
N THR A 38 -0.91 12.14 10.06
CA THR A 38 0.25 11.35 9.60
C THR A 38 0.69 11.77 8.20
N PRO A 39 1.96 11.55 7.81
CA PRO A 39 2.42 11.88 6.46
C PRO A 39 1.57 11.21 5.36
N VAL A 40 1.19 9.94 5.51
CA VAL A 40 0.36 9.26 4.52
C VAL A 40 -1.05 9.86 4.46
N ALA A 41 -1.65 10.25 5.59
CA ALA A 41 -2.95 10.94 5.61
C ALA A 41 -2.88 12.29 4.89
N ARG A 42 -1.84 13.10 5.14
CA ARG A 42 -1.60 14.35 4.39
C ARG A 42 -1.46 14.10 2.89
N LEU A 43 -0.74 13.04 2.51
CA LEU A 43 -0.51 12.69 1.11
C LEU A 43 -1.80 12.25 0.41
N ALA A 44 -2.62 11.44 1.07
CA ALA A 44 -3.92 11.01 0.57
C ALA A 44 -4.89 12.19 0.41
N ALA A 45 -4.94 13.09 1.40
CA ALA A 45 -5.74 14.32 1.31
C ALA A 45 -5.26 15.22 0.17
N TYR A 46 -3.95 15.28 -0.09
CA TYR A 46 -3.39 16.01 -1.23
C TYR A 46 -3.83 15.38 -2.56
N ASP A 47 -3.65 14.07 -2.73
CA ASP A 47 -4.03 13.35 -3.95
C ASP A 47 -5.55 13.44 -4.22
N ALA A 48 -6.39 13.40 -3.20
CA ALA A 48 -7.85 13.57 -3.35
C ALA A 48 -8.24 14.97 -3.89
N ARG A 49 -7.46 16.00 -3.55
CA ARG A 49 -7.69 17.39 -4.00
C ARG A 49 -7.15 17.69 -5.40
N HIS A 50 -6.22 16.88 -5.90
CA HIS A 50 -5.54 17.11 -7.19
C HIS A 50 -5.94 16.02 -8.18
N ARG A 51 -6.59 16.38 -9.29
CA ARG A 51 -7.03 15.40 -10.31
C ARG A 51 -5.83 14.55 -10.78
N GLY A 52 -5.96 13.23 -10.66
CA GLY A 52 -4.95 12.25 -11.11
C GLY A 52 -4.00 11.73 -10.01
N GLY A 53 -4.36 11.89 -8.73
CA GLY A 53 -3.64 11.42 -7.55
C GLY A 53 -2.72 10.23 -7.79
N ALA A 54 -1.41 10.47 -7.67
CA ALA A 54 -0.38 9.51 -8.02
C ALA A 54 0.75 9.43 -6.99
N LEU A 55 0.74 10.29 -5.96
CA LEU A 55 1.80 10.34 -4.97
C LEU A 55 1.67 9.21 -3.95
N VAL A 56 0.45 8.86 -3.55
CA VAL A 56 0.19 7.68 -2.71
C VAL A 56 0.65 6.41 -3.42
N ALA A 57 0.29 6.24 -4.69
CA ALA A 57 0.75 5.12 -5.51
C ALA A 57 2.28 5.10 -5.69
N THR A 58 2.90 6.28 -5.86
CA THR A 58 4.37 6.41 -5.95
C THR A 58 5.05 6.00 -4.65
N LEU A 59 4.54 6.46 -3.50
CA LEU A 59 5.09 6.09 -2.19
C LEU A 59 4.98 4.59 -1.96
N ARG A 60 3.82 3.99 -2.24
CA ARG A 60 3.62 2.55 -2.15
C ARG A 60 4.63 1.79 -3.01
N ALA A 61 4.73 2.12 -4.30
CA ALA A 61 5.67 1.45 -5.19
C ALA A 61 7.13 1.61 -4.71
N TYR A 62 7.50 2.80 -4.22
CA TYR A 62 8.84 3.02 -3.67
C TYR A 62 9.13 2.09 -2.47
N LEU A 63 8.19 1.94 -1.53
CA LEU A 63 8.35 1.11 -0.35
C LEU A 63 8.30 -0.39 -0.67
N ASP A 64 7.39 -0.83 -1.55
CA ASP A 64 7.27 -2.24 -1.99
C ASP A 64 8.52 -2.73 -2.73
N HIS A 65 9.28 -1.80 -3.33
CA HIS A 65 10.56 -2.09 -3.99
C HIS A 65 11.78 -1.65 -3.16
N PHE A 66 11.63 -1.51 -1.84
CA PHE A 66 12.72 -1.20 -0.90
C PHE A 66 13.56 0.03 -1.28
N GLY A 67 12.95 0.99 -1.96
CA GLY A 67 13.59 2.22 -2.42
C GLY A 67 14.29 2.15 -3.77
N ASP A 68 14.23 1.01 -4.47
CA ASP A 68 14.73 0.88 -5.85
C ASP A 68 13.85 1.68 -6.82
N VAL A 69 14.30 2.89 -7.14
CA VAL A 69 13.61 3.80 -8.05
C VAL A 69 13.42 3.20 -9.45
N PRO A 70 14.44 2.62 -10.11
CA PRO A 70 14.22 1.88 -11.35
C PRO A 70 13.11 0.83 -11.27
N ALA A 71 13.12 -0.05 -10.27
CA ALA A 71 12.11 -1.10 -10.13
C ALA A 71 10.71 -0.53 -9.86
N ALA A 72 10.59 0.43 -8.93
CA ALA A 72 9.33 1.09 -8.60
C ALA A 72 8.75 1.91 -9.75
N SER A 73 9.60 2.55 -10.56
CA SER A 73 9.13 3.28 -11.74
C SER A 73 8.55 2.36 -12.80
N ARG A 74 9.17 1.19 -13.00
CA ARG A 74 8.66 0.16 -13.93
C ARG A 74 7.33 -0.41 -13.46
N SER A 75 7.16 -0.69 -12.17
CA SER A 75 5.89 -1.27 -11.67
C SER A 75 4.69 -0.33 -11.85
N LEU A 76 4.91 0.98 -11.92
CA LEU A 76 3.88 1.96 -12.23
C LEU A 76 3.80 2.36 -13.72
N ASN A 77 4.60 1.75 -14.61
CA ASN A 77 4.72 2.14 -16.01
C ASN A 77 5.02 3.63 -16.22
N VAL A 78 5.85 4.23 -15.35
CA VAL A 78 6.27 5.63 -15.46
C VAL A 78 7.76 5.74 -15.67
N HIS A 79 8.18 6.79 -16.39
CA HIS A 79 9.59 7.07 -16.57
C HIS A 79 10.29 7.38 -15.23
N ALA A 80 11.53 6.90 -15.05
CA ALA A 80 12.28 7.08 -13.80
C ALA A 80 12.43 8.55 -13.38
N ASN A 81 12.60 9.48 -14.33
CA ASN A 81 12.66 10.93 -14.01
C ASN A 81 11.35 11.45 -13.43
N THR A 82 10.21 11.05 -14.01
CA THR A 82 8.88 11.39 -13.50
C THR A 82 8.68 10.80 -12.10
N PHE A 83 9.14 9.57 -11.88
CA PHE A 83 9.08 8.94 -10.56
C PHE A 83 9.91 9.70 -9.51
N ARG A 84 11.15 10.09 -9.83
CA ARG A 84 12.00 10.91 -8.96
C ARG A 84 11.37 12.27 -8.65
N TYR A 85 10.75 12.89 -9.65
CA TYR A 85 9.98 14.12 -9.46
C TYR A 85 8.84 13.91 -8.46
N ARG A 86 8.06 12.84 -8.61
CA ARG A 86 6.97 12.51 -7.68
C ARG A 86 7.49 12.21 -6.27
N LEU A 87 8.64 11.53 -6.13
CA LEU A 87 9.32 11.29 -4.85
C LEU A 87 9.76 12.58 -4.16
N ARG A 88 10.31 13.54 -4.91
CA ARG A 88 10.62 14.86 -4.35
C ARG A 88 9.33 15.56 -3.91
N ARG A 89 8.31 15.54 -4.77
CA ARG A 89 7.05 16.21 -4.51
C ARG A 89 6.31 15.63 -3.30
N LEU A 90 6.27 14.31 -3.14
CA LEU A 90 5.63 13.70 -1.97
C LEU A 90 6.34 14.07 -0.67
N ARG A 91 7.68 14.16 -0.66
CA ARG A 91 8.44 14.64 0.51
C ARG A 91 8.07 16.09 0.86
N GLU A 92 7.94 16.96 -0.14
CA GLU A 92 7.49 18.35 0.08
C GLU A 92 6.05 18.45 0.60
N VAL A 93 5.15 17.61 0.08
CA VAL A 93 3.73 17.64 0.42
C VAL A 93 3.44 17.09 1.81
N CYS A 94 4.03 15.94 2.14
CA CYS A 94 3.70 15.25 3.39
C CYS A 94 4.81 15.31 4.45
N GLY A 95 6.01 15.80 4.12
CA GLY A 95 7.10 15.94 5.09
C GLY A 95 7.66 14.60 5.60
N ILE A 96 7.41 13.49 4.90
CA ILE A 96 7.96 12.19 5.29
C ILE A 96 9.48 12.16 5.10
N ASP A 97 10.19 11.72 6.13
CA ASP A 97 11.58 11.33 6.04
C ASP A 97 11.66 9.87 5.60
N LEU A 98 12.14 9.63 4.37
CA LEU A 98 12.28 8.28 3.82
C LEU A 98 13.59 7.60 4.22
N ASP A 99 14.49 8.31 4.89
CA ASP A 99 15.74 7.74 5.42
C ASP A 99 15.50 7.16 6.82
N ALA A 100 14.50 7.67 7.55
CA ALA A 100 14.06 7.13 8.83
C ALA A 100 13.35 5.75 8.68
N PRO A 101 13.85 4.68 9.33
CA PRO A 101 13.26 3.35 9.21
C PRO A 101 11.83 3.28 9.76
N ASP A 102 11.57 3.91 10.91
CA ASP A 102 10.25 3.89 11.55
C ASP A 102 9.21 4.64 10.72
N ALA A 103 9.60 5.74 10.07
CA ALA A 103 8.73 6.49 9.18
C ALA A 103 8.32 5.65 7.95
N ARG A 104 9.26 4.91 7.37
CA ARG A 104 8.98 3.98 6.26
C ARG A 104 8.07 2.84 6.68
N LEU A 105 8.34 2.22 7.83
CA LEU A 105 7.54 1.11 8.35
C LEU A 105 6.10 1.55 8.63
N LEU A 106 5.93 2.67 9.35
CA LEU A 106 4.61 3.21 9.65
C LEU A 106 3.84 3.56 8.36
N ALA A 107 4.52 4.19 7.39
CA ALA A 107 3.90 4.51 6.10
C ALA A 107 3.47 3.23 5.34
N GLN A 108 4.30 2.18 5.34
CA GLN A 108 3.99 0.91 4.70
C GLN A 108 2.75 0.24 5.33
N LEU A 109 2.66 0.23 6.66
CA LEU A 109 1.51 -0.31 7.38
C LEU A 109 0.24 0.51 7.10
N GLN A 110 0.32 1.83 7.19
CA GLN A 110 -0.82 2.70 6.95
C GLN A 110 -1.35 2.59 5.52
N LEU A 111 -0.47 2.51 4.51
CA LEU A 111 -0.88 2.29 3.12
C LEU A 111 -1.62 0.96 2.96
N ARG A 112 -1.16 -0.11 3.62
CA ARG A 112 -1.84 -1.42 3.58
C ARG A 112 -3.21 -1.38 4.24
N LEU A 113 -3.37 -0.66 5.36
CA LEU A 113 -4.68 -0.45 6.00
C LEU A 113 -5.66 0.27 5.06
N MET A 114 -5.24 1.36 4.44
CA MET A 114 -6.10 2.13 3.51
C MET A 114 -6.57 1.31 2.29
N SER A 115 -5.77 0.34 1.82
CA SER A 115 -6.21 -0.58 0.76
C SER A 115 -7.31 -1.52 1.21
N ARG A 116 -7.27 -1.97 2.47
CA ARG A 116 -8.28 -2.89 3.01
C ARG A 116 -9.62 -2.21 3.21
N GLU A 117 -9.60 -0.95 3.64
CA GLU A 117 -10.82 -0.13 3.73
C GLU A 117 -11.47 0.00 2.34
N ALA A 118 -10.67 0.30 1.31
CA ALA A 118 -11.16 0.39 -0.06
C ALA A 118 -11.73 -0.94 -0.60
N ASP A 119 -11.10 -2.07 -0.26
CA ASP A 119 -11.58 -3.41 -0.66
C ASP A 119 -12.83 -3.82 0.13
N GLY A 120 -12.94 -3.46 1.41
CA GLY A 120 -14.11 -3.76 2.26
C GLY A 120 -15.35 -2.94 1.92
N ASP A 121 -15.17 -1.68 1.52
CA ASP A 121 -16.26 -0.79 1.08
C ASP A 121 -16.91 -1.27 -0.23
N LEU A 122 -16.14 -1.95 -1.09
CA LEU A 122 -16.65 -2.53 -2.34
C LEU A 122 -17.56 -3.74 -2.11
N GLU A 123 -17.31 -4.53 -1.06
CA GLU A 123 -18.14 -5.68 -0.68
C GLU A 123 -19.41 -5.26 0.08
N ALA A 124 -19.36 -4.16 0.85
CA ALA A 124 -20.50 -3.65 1.61
C ALA A 124 -21.54 -2.88 0.78
N GLY A 125 -21.16 -2.33 -0.38
CA GLY A 125 -22.04 -1.56 -1.28
C GLY A 125 -22.89 -2.38 -2.26
N GLY A 126 -22.84 -3.71 -2.20
CA GLY A 126 -23.47 -4.63 -3.16
C GLY A 126 -24.79 -5.29 -2.71
N SER A 127 -25.43 -4.83 -1.62
CA SER A 127 -26.71 -5.37 -1.13
C SER A 127 -27.91 -4.48 -1.47
#